data_AF-A0A937VB65-F1
#
_entry.id   AF-A0A937VB65-F1
#
_cell.length_a   1.000
_cell.length_b   1.000
_cell.length_c   1.000
_cell.angle_alpha   90.00
_cell.angle_beta   90.00
_cell.angle_gamma   90.00
#
_symmetry.space_group_name_H-M   'P 1'
#
loop_
_entity.id
_entity.type
_entity.pdbx_description
1 polymer ?
#
loop_
_entity_poly.entity_id
_entity_poly.type
_entity_poly.pdbx_seq_one_letter_code
_entity_poly.pdbx_strand_id
1 'polypeptide(L)'
;LDEELLCRIRAARAAARERAWKLGDAPRRIILDIDATLLTAHSDKEGAAGNYKGGFGFHPLLCVEATTGEALAGILRPGNAGANSAADHVAVLKPALAQLPEGAAGPGTLVRCDSAGATHAFLDEVVARGLRGQVIENSGLTDRFRRNAHPASPGMHSLKHPCVSEEACGERSDVDVHLARRGSAQRRGVGLREPTPRS
;
A
#
# COMPACT_ATOMS: atom_id res chain seq x y z
N LEU A 1 -23.70 7.24 -10.56
CA LEU A 1 -23.95 5.83 -10.17
C LEU A 1 -24.63 5.90 -8.82
N ASP A 2 -25.80 5.29 -8.66
CA ASP A 2 -26.39 5.13 -7.33
C ASP A 2 -25.70 3.99 -6.56
N GLU A 3 -25.98 3.90 -5.27
CA GLU A 3 -25.37 2.89 -4.39
C GLU A 3 -25.81 1.45 -4.73
N GLU A 4 -27.04 1.28 -5.24
CA GLU A 4 -27.55 -0.02 -5.63
C GLU A 4 -26.76 -0.60 -6.81
N LEU A 5 -26.55 0.20 -7.85
CA LEU A 5 -25.76 -0.18 -9.01
C LEU A 5 -24.31 -0.44 -8.64
N LEU A 6 -23.73 0.37 -7.74
CA LEU A 6 -22.37 0.14 -7.24
C LEU A 6 -22.26 -1.20 -6.48
N CYS A 7 -23.25 -1.54 -5.66
CA CYS A 7 -23.33 -2.83 -4.98
C CYS A 7 -23.40 -3.98 -5.98
N ARG A 8 -24.22 -3.87 -7.04
CA ARG A 8 -24.32 -4.87 -8.11
C ARG A 8 -23.00 -5.06 -8.85
N ILE A 9 -22.30 -3.98 -9.18
CA ILE A 9 -20.98 -4.05 -9.84
C ILE A 9 -19.96 -4.74 -8.92
N ARG A 10 -19.94 -4.40 -7.63
CA ARG A 10 -19.05 -5.02 -6.64
C ARG A 10 -19.33 -6.52 -6.52
N ALA A 11 -20.59 -6.93 -6.42
CA ALA A 11 -20.98 -8.33 -6.35
C ALA A 11 -20.58 -9.10 -7.62
N ALA A 12 -20.82 -8.53 -8.80
CA ALA A 12 -20.45 -9.14 -10.08
C ALA A 12 -18.92 -9.36 -10.18
N ARG A 13 -18.11 -8.36 -9.76
CA ARG A 13 -16.65 -8.48 -9.73
C ARG A 13 -16.16 -9.56 -8.77
N ALA A 14 -16.75 -9.65 -7.57
CA ALA A 14 -16.40 -10.69 -6.60
C ALA A 14 -16.73 -12.10 -7.15
N ALA A 15 -17.91 -12.28 -7.75
CA ALA A 15 -18.30 -13.55 -8.36
C ALA A 15 -17.42 -13.94 -9.57
N ALA A 16 -17.03 -12.96 -10.39
CA ALA A 16 -16.12 -13.20 -11.51
C ALA A 16 -14.73 -13.67 -11.02
N ARG A 17 -14.20 -13.01 -9.97
CA ARG A 17 -12.93 -13.40 -9.34
C ARG A 17 -12.98 -14.79 -8.75
N GLU A 18 -14.02 -15.12 -8.00
CA GLU A 18 -14.18 -16.45 -7.41
C GLU A 18 -14.14 -17.54 -8.49
N ARG A 19 -14.77 -17.31 -9.64
CA ARG A 19 -14.71 -18.23 -10.78
C ARG A 19 -13.31 -18.33 -11.36
N ALA A 20 -12.63 -17.21 -11.60
CA ALA A 20 -11.26 -17.21 -12.12
C ALA A 20 -10.30 -17.98 -11.20
N TRP A 21 -10.41 -17.74 -9.89
CA TRP A 21 -9.58 -18.41 -8.89
C TRP A 21 -9.83 -19.91 -8.83
N LYS A 22 -11.09 -20.36 -8.97
CA LYS A 22 -11.43 -21.79 -9.09
C LYS A 22 -10.84 -22.45 -10.33
N LEU A 23 -10.62 -21.70 -11.41
CA LEU A 23 -10.07 -22.21 -12.67
C LEU A 23 -8.54 -22.25 -12.71
N GLY A 24 -7.86 -21.71 -11.70
CA GLY A 24 -6.40 -21.80 -11.57
C GLY A 24 -5.67 -20.49 -11.30
N ASP A 25 -6.38 -19.36 -11.30
CA ASP A 25 -5.76 -18.04 -11.09
C ASP A 25 -5.63 -17.65 -9.61
N ALA A 26 -5.91 -18.58 -8.67
CA ALA A 26 -5.84 -18.29 -7.24
C ALA A 26 -4.38 -18.11 -6.78
N PRO A 27 -4.05 -17.01 -6.08
CA PRO A 27 -2.72 -16.84 -5.52
C PRO A 27 -2.48 -17.83 -4.37
N ARG A 28 -1.25 -18.34 -4.25
CA ARG A 28 -0.85 -19.25 -3.16
C ARG A 28 -0.93 -18.60 -1.78
N ARG A 29 -0.78 -17.27 -1.73
CA ARG A 29 -0.90 -16.44 -0.54
C ARG A 29 -1.53 -15.12 -0.93
N ILE A 30 -2.51 -14.66 -0.15
CA ILE A 30 -3.11 -13.34 -0.36
C ILE A 30 -2.15 -12.26 0.11
N ILE A 31 -1.74 -11.39 -0.82
CA ILE A 31 -0.95 -10.19 -0.52
C ILE A 31 -1.73 -8.98 -1.04
N LEU A 32 -2.12 -8.09 -0.12
CA LEU A 32 -2.90 -6.90 -0.38
C LEU A 32 -1.99 -5.68 -0.37
N ASP A 33 -1.77 -5.08 -1.52
CA ASP A 33 -0.96 -3.89 -1.70
C ASP A 33 -1.86 -2.66 -1.65
N ILE A 34 -1.65 -1.80 -0.65
CA ILE A 34 -2.36 -0.52 -0.50
C ILE A 34 -1.41 0.62 -0.78
N ASP A 35 -1.75 1.44 -1.77
CA ASP A 35 -0.90 2.53 -2.22
C ASP A 35 -1.70 3.64 -2.90
N ALA A 36 -1.20 4.87 -2.74
CA ALA A 36 -1.80 6.06 -3.29
C ALA A 36 -1.09 6.48 -4.57
N THR A 37 -1.87 6.86 -5.58
CA THR A 37 -1.33 7.31 -6.87
C THR A 37 -1.74 8.73 -7.13
N LEU A 38 -0.81 9.58 -7.57
CA LEU A 38 -1.17 10.89 -8.12
C LEU A 38 -1.64 10.73 -9.57
N LEU A 39 -2.86 11.18 -9.85
CA LEU A 39 -3.40 11.27 -11.21
C LEU A 39 -3.50 12.74 -11.60
N THR A 40 -2.77 13.13 -12.62
CA THR A 40 -2.80 14.51 -13.13
C THR A 40 -4.16 14.82 -13.76
N ALA A 41 -4.74 15.96 -13.41
CA ALA A 41 -5.91 16.51 -14.08
C ALA A 41 -5.52 17.79 -14.82
N HIS A 42 -6.10 18.00 -15.99
CA HIS A 42 -5.91 19.20 -16.82
C HIS A 42 -7.12 20.14 -16.78
N SER A 43 -7.99 19.95 -15.79
CA SER A 43 -9.27 20.65 -15.66
C SER A 43 -9.71 20.68 -14.20
N ASP A 44 -10.43 21.72 -13.81
CA ASP A 44 -10.98 21.92 -12.46
C ASP A 44 -12.21 21.04 -12.20
N LYS A 45 -12.05 19.73 -12.37
CA LYS A 45 -13.07 18.76 -11.99
C LYS A 45 -13.20 18.73 -10.47
N GLU A 46 -14.41 18.43 -9.99
CA GLU A 46 -14.66 18.28 -8.57
C GLU A 46 -13.65 17.31 -7.93
N GLY A 47 -13.00 17.76 -6.85
CA GLY A 47 -11.95 17.02 -6.15
C GLY A 47 -10.54 17.14 -6.75
N ALA A 48 -10.37 17.70 -7.95
CA ALA A 48 -9.04 18.01 -8.47
C ALA A 48 -8.44 19.16 -7.65
N ALA A 49 -7.25 18.95 -7.09
CA ALA A 49 -6.60 19.90 -6.22
C ALA A 49 -5.08 19.88 -6.39
N GLY A 50 -4.43 20.96 -5.96
CA GLY A 50 -2.97 21.01 -5.84
C GLY A 50 -2.46 19.92 -4.90
N ASN A 51 -1.38 19.25 -5.27
CA ASN A 51 -0.76 18.20 -4.48
C ASN A 51 0.61 18.64 -3.93
N TYR A 52 1.13 17.89 -2.96
CA TYR A 52 2.39 18.20 -2.30
C TYR A 52 3.62 18.17 -3.22
N LYS A 53 3.52 17.53 -4.40
CA LYS A 53 4.57 17.51 -5.43
C LYS A 53 4.47 18.68 -6.41
N GLY A 54 3.58 19.64 -6.16
CA GLY A 54 3.37 20.81 -7.03
C GLY A 54 2.55 20.53 -8.30
N GLY A 55 1.95 19.34 -8.42
CA GLY A 55 1.01 19.03 -9.49
C GLY A 55 -0.44 19.34 -9.13
N PHE A 56 -1.36 19.11 -10.07
CA PHE A 56 -2.79 19.28 -9.87
C PHE A 56 -3.54 18.02 -10.32
N GLY A 57 -4.48 17.54 -9.51
CA GLY A 57 -5.31 16.40 -9.85
C GLY A 57 -5.83 15.64 -8.65
N PHE A 58 -5.76 14.31 -8.70
CA PHE A 58 -6.33 13.40 -7.69
C PHE A 58 -5.26 12.56 -7.01
N HIS A 59 -5.58 12.04 -5.84
CA HIS A 59 -4.69 11.17 -5.07
C HIS A 59 -5.39 9.85 -4.65
N PRO A 60 -5.99 9.09 -5.59
CA PRO A 60 -6.72 7.86 -5.27
C PRO A 60 -5.87 6.88 -4.47
N LEU A 61 -6.51 6.21 -3.51
CA LEU A 61 -5.95 5.11 -2.74
C LEU A 61 -6.52 3.81 -3.29
N LEU A 62 -5.65 2.88 -3.67
CA LEU A 62 -6.05 1.60 -4.26
C LEU A 62 -5.58 0.44 -3.38
N CYS A 63 -6.35 -0.63 -3.37
CA CYS A 63 -5.94 -1.93 -2.85
C CYS A 63 -5.95 -2.96 -3.99
N VAL A 64 -4.80 -3.56 -4.25
CA VAL A 64 -4.60 -4.56 -5.32
C VAL A 64 -4.08 -5.86 -4.72
N GLU A 65 -4.44 -7.00 -5.31
CA GLU A 65 -3.80 -8.27 -4.98
C GLU A 65 -2.48 -8.36 -5.74
N ALA A 66 -1.37 -8.56 -5.04
CA ALA A 66 -0.02 -8.37 -5.59
C ALA A 66 0.36 -9.42 -6.65
N THR A 67 -0.12 -10.67 -6.47
CA THR A 67 0.27 -11.82 -7.30
C THR A 67 -0.38 -11.74 -8.68
N THR A 68 -1.70 -11.62 -8.67
CA THR A 68 -2.59 -11.55 -9.83
C THR A 68 -2.64 -10.14 -10.45
N GLY A 69 -2.34 -9.10 -9.66
CA GLY A 69 -2.47 -7.70 -10.07
C GLY A 69 -3.92 -7.20 -10.11
N GLU A 70 -4.87 -7.97 -9.60
CA GLU A 70 -6.28 -7.60 -9.60
C GLU A 70 -6.56 -6.41 -8.68
N ALA A 71 -7.24 -5.38 -9.21
CA ALA A 71 -7.77 -4.33 -8.37
C ALA A 71 -8.96 -4.84 -7.57
N LEU A 72 -8.86 -4.75 -6.24
CA LEU A 72 -9.91 -5.16 -5.31
C LEU A 72 -10.81 -3.97 -5.00
N ALA A 73 -10.23 -2.90 -4.43
CA ALA A 73 -10.97 -1.70 -4.09
C ALA A 73 -10.16 -0.44 -4.39
N GLY A 74 -10.88 0.69 -4.47
CA GLY A 74 -10.27 2.00 -4.64
C GLY A 74 -11.18 3.08 -4.08
N ILE A 75 -10.56 4.14 -3.54
CA ILE A 75 -11.23 5.35 -3.09
C ILE A 75 -10.64 6.51 -3.88
N LEU A 76 -11.51 7.25 -4.58
CA LEU A 76 -11.10 8.49 -5.24
C LEU A 76 -10.96 9.57 -4.18
N ARG A 77 -9.76 10.13 -4.05
CA ARG A 77 -9.46 11.19 -3.08
C ARG A 77 -8.98 12.45 -3.79
N PRO A 78 -9.23 13.63 -3.22
CA PRO A 78 -8.75 14.86 -3.80
C PRO A 78 -7.21 14.92 -3.83
N GLY A 79 -6.66 15.73 -4.73
CA GLY A 79 -5.19 15.82 -4.94
C GLY A 79 -4.40 16.26 -3.70
N ASN A 80 -5.04 16.99 -2.80
CA ASN A 80 -4.49 17.44 -1.53
C ASN A 80 -4.72 16.46 -0.36
N ALA A 81 -5.28 15.27 -0.61
CA ALA A 81 -5.51 14.27 0.43
C ALA A 81 -4.19 13.80 1.05
N GLY A 82 -4.17 13.75 2.38
CA GLY A 82 -3.02 13.30 3.15
C GLY A 82 -2.63 11.86 2.81
N ALA A 83 -1.32 11.62 2.69
CA ALA A 83 -0.80 10.28 2.40
C ALA A 83 -1.02 9.31 3.58
N ASN A 84 -1.16 9.82 4.81
CA ASN A 84 -1.17 9.03 6.04
C ASN A 84 -2.56 8.99 6.71
N SER A 85 -3.66 9.10 5.94
CA SER A 85 -5.01 9.02 6.50
C SER A 85 -5.34 7.58 6.89
N ALA A 86 -5.19 7.22 8.17
CA ALA A 86 -5.53 5.88 8.65
C ALA A 86 -6.98 5.48 8.29
N ALA A 87 -7.90 6.43 8.40
CA ALA A 87 -9.30 6.23 8.04
C ALA A 87 -9.48 5.81 6.57
N ASP A 88 -8.73 6.42 5.64
CA ASP A 88 -8.80 6.05 4.22
C ASP A 88 -8.25 4.63 3.98
N HIS A 89 -7.17 4.26 4.67
CA HIS A 89 -6.56 2.93 4.56
C HIS A 89 -7.51 1.83 5.07
N VAL A 90 -8.18 2.08 6.20
CA VAL A 90 -9.22 1.18 6.72
C VAL A 90 -10.42 1.13 5.79
N ALA A 91 -10.84 2.29 5.26
CA ALA A 91 -11.98 2.40 4.36
C ALA A 91 -11.76 1.67 3.04
N VAL A 92 -10.52 1.58 2.52
CA VAL A 92 -10.22 0.81 1.30
C VAL A 92 -10.00 -0.68 1.58
N LEU A 93 -9.47 -1.04 2.76
CA LEU A 93 -9.22 -2.43 3.13
C LEU A 93 -10.52 -3.23 3.28
N LYS A 94 -11.54 -2.67 3.93
CA LYS A 94 -12.83 -3.36 4.14
C LYS A 94 -13.49 -3.85 2.83
N PRO A 95 -13.73 -2.98 1.82
CA PRO A 95 -14.29 -3.43 0.54
C PRO A 95 -13.31 -4.30 -0.26
N ALA A 96 -11.99 -4.17 -0.07
CA ALA A 96 -11.03 -5.06 -0.71
C ALA A 96 -11.15 -6.50 -0.20
N LEU A 97 -11.30 -6.70 1.11
CA LEU A 97 -11.53 -8.03 1.70
C LEU A 97 -12.85 -8.64 1.22
N ALA A 98 -13.91 -7.83 1.07
CA ALA A 98 -15.19 -8.26 0.54
C ALA A 98 -15.18 -8.65 -0.95
N GLN A 99 -14.07 -8.39 -1.66
CA GLN A 99 -13.87 -8.79 -3.05
C GLN A 99 -13.20 -10.16 -3.18
N LEU A 100 -12.67 -10.72 -2.09
CA LEU A 100 -12.02 -12.02 -2.07
C LEU A 100 -13.06 -13.14 -1.90
N PRO A 101 -12.81 -14.35 -2.43
CA PRO A 101 -13.63 -15.51 -2.12
C PRO A 101 -13.71 -15.77 -0.62
N GLU A 102 -14.84 -16.32 -0.17
CA GLU A 102 -15.04 -16.65 1.23
C GLU A 102 -13.94 -17.61 1.74
N GLY A 103 -13.39 -17.30 2.92
CA GLY A 103 -12.30 -18.09 3.52
C GLY A 103 -10.92 -17.90 2.89
N ALA A 104 -10.78 -17.10 1.81
CA ALA A 104 -9.47 -16.89 1.18
C ALA A 104 -8.53 -16.00 2.03
N ALA A 105 -9.10 -15.03 2.75
CA ALA A 105 -8.34 -14.18 3.68
C ALA A 105 -8.29 -14.78 5.09
N GLY A 106 -7.15 -14.65 5.76
CA GLY A 106 -6.95 -15.14 7.12
C GLY A 106 -5.57 -14.78 7.70
N PRO A 107 -5.09 -15.49 8.74
CA PRO A 107 -3.82 -15.19 9.43
C PRO A 107 -2.55 -15.21 8.57
N GLY A 108 -2.61 -15.82 7.38
CA GLY A 108 -1.53 -15.79 6.39
C GLY A 108 -1.57 -14.59 5.45
N THR A 109 -2.69 -13.87 5.37
CA THR A 109 -2.87 -12.71 4.50
C THR A 109 -1.94 -11.57 4.94
N LEU A 110 -1.21 -11.04 3.98
CA LEU A 110 -0.27 -9.94 4.18
C LEU A 110 -0.86 -8.66 3.61
N VAL A 111 -0.93 -7.60 4.40
CA VAL A 111 -1.28 -6.25 3.98
C VAL A 111 -0.01 -5.43 3.92
N ARG A 112 0.33 -4.92 2.75
CA ARG A 112 1.52 -4.11 2.50
C ARG A 112 1.12 -2.67 2.21
N CYS A 113 1.89 -1.74 2.77
CA CYS A 113 1.82 -0.32 2.43
C CYS A 113 3.23 0.27 2.44
N ASP A 114 3.39 1.46 1.87
CA ASP A 114 4.61 2.22 2.03
C ASP A 114 4.68 2.89 3.42
N SER A 115 5.77 3.61 3.67
CA SER A 115 5.95 4.35 4.94
C SER A 115 4.90 5.45 5.18
N ALA A 116 4.25 5.97 4.13
CA ALA A 116 3.17 6.94 4.27
C ALA A 116 1.88 6.26 4.77
N GLY A 117 1.57 5.06 4.29
CA GLY A 117 0.43 4.28 4.77
C GLY A 117 0.61 3.64 6.15
N ALA A 118 1.85 3.55 6.65
CA ALA A 118 2.23 2.82 7.86
C ALA A 118 1.88 3.54 9.19
N THR A 119 0.66 4.04 9.32
CA THR A 119 0.17 4.62 10.58
C THR A 119 -0.12 3.54 11.60
N HIS A 120 0.14 3.82 12.89
CA HIS A 120 -0.17 2.89 13.99
C HIS A 120 -1.63 2.44 13.96
N ALA A 121 -2.57 3.39 13.86
CA ALA A 121 -4.00 3.09 13.83
C ALA A 121 -4.41 2.16 12.68
N PHE A 122 -3.78 2.29 11.50
CA PHE A 122 -4.04 1.37 10.40
C PHE A 122 -3.46 -0.02 10.66
N LEU A 123 -2.22 -0.11 11.14
CA LEU A 123 -1.59 -1.39 11.45
C LEU A 123 -2.32 -2.13 12.58
N ASP A 124 -2.80 -1.41 13.59
CA ASP A 124 -3.61 -1.96 14.67
C ASP A 124 -4.92 -2.57 14.13
N GLU A 125 -5.57 -1.91 13.17
CA GLU A 125 -6.77 -2.46 12.50
C GLU A 125 -6.45 -3.71 11.68
N VAL A 126 -5.31 -3.75 10.99
CA VAL A 126 -4.85 -4.93 10.24
C VAL A 126 -4.66 -6.12 11.21
N VAL A 127 -4.00 -5.89 12.34
CA VAL A 127 -3.78 -6.92 13.36
C VAL A 127 -5.08 -7.34 14.05
N ALA A 128 -5.98 -6.39 14.34
CA ALA A 128 -7.28 -6.68 14.95
C ALA A 128 -8.17 -7.57 14.06
N ARG A 129 -7.97 -7.50 12.73
CA ARG A 129 -8.62 -8.40 11.75
C ARG A 129 -7.95 -9.77 11.63
N GLY A 130 -6.90 -10.02 12.40
CA GLY A 130 -6.10 -11.24 12.32
C GLY A 130 -5.25 -11.32 11.06
N LEU A 131 -4.90 -10.18 10.45
CA LEU A 131 -4.04 -10.12 9.26
C LEU A 131 -2.62 -9.67 9.65
N ARG A 132 -1.66 -9.81 8.74
CA ARG A 132 -0.27 -9.36 8.98
C ARG A 132 0.00 -8.06 8.24
N GLY A 133 0.60 -7.08 8.90
CA GLY A 133 1.09 -5.85 8.26
C GLY A 133 2.55 -5.96 7.85
N GLN A 134 2.93 -5.36 6.71
CA GLN A 134 4.31 -5.14 6.32
C GLN A 134 4.47 -3.75 5.71
N VAL A 135 5.45 -2.99 6.19
CA VAL A 135 5.85 -1.72 5.58
C VAL A 135 6.94 -2.01 4.56
N ILE A 136 6.82 -1.48 3.34
CA ILE A 136 7.84 -1.65 2.31
C ILE A 136 8.49 -0.32 1.91
N GLU A 137 9.80 -0.36 1.68
CA GLU A 137 10.57 0.76 1.15
C GLU A 137 10.57 0.75 -0.38
N ASN A 138 9.42 0.91 -1.04
CA ASN A 138 9.35 1.17 -2.48
C ASN A 138 8.00 1.75 -2.93
N SER A 139 8.02 2.81 -3.74
CA SER A 139 6.89 3.68 -4.09
C SER A 139 6.00 3.19 -5.26
N GLY A 140 5.98 1.88 -5.51
CA GLY A 140 5.45 1.29 -6.75
C GLY A 140 4.51 0.10 -6.56
N LEU A 141 3.89 -0.03 -5.39
CA LEU A 141 2.90 -1.08 -5.08
C LEU A 141 1.80 -1.16 -6.13
N THR A 142 1.35 -0.01 -6.64
CA THR A 142 0.35 0.07 -7.71
C THR A 142 0.93 0.16 -9.13
N ASP A 143 2.24 0.13 -9.33
CA ASP A 143 2.84 0.34 -10.67
C ASP A 143 2.43 -0.74 -11.67
N ARG A 144 2.17 -1.96 -11.20
CA ARG A 144 1.65 -3.04 -12.06
C ARG A 144 0.24 -2.71 -12.57
N PHE A 145 -0.59 -2.14 -11.70
CA PHE A 145 -1.92 -1.63 -12.09
C PHE A 145 -1.81 -0.41 -13.01
N ARG A 146 -0.91 0.54 -12.72
CA ARG A 146 -0.67 1.71 -13.59
C ARG A 146 -0.24 1.31 -15.00
N ARG A 147 0.70 0.35 -15.13
CA ARG A 147 1.15 -0.16 -16.44
C ARG A 147 0.05 -0.85 -17.24
N ASN A 148 -0.89 -1.52 -16.56
CA ASN A 148 -2.00 -2.19 -17.21
C ASN A 148 -3.14 -1.21 -17.58
N ALA A 149 -3.38 -0.17 -16.76
CA ALA A 149 -4.41 0.84 -17.00
C ALA A 149 -3.98 1.94 -18.00
N HIS A 150 -2.67 2.15 -18.14
CA HIS A 150 -2.06 2.98 -19.17
C HIS A 150 -0.98 2.17 -19.88
N PRO A 151 -1.30 1.47 -20.99
CA PRO A 151 -0.25 0.94 -21.85
C PRO A 151 0.58 2.14 -22.31
N ALA A 152 1.83 2.19 -21.87
CA ALA A 152 2.72 3.30 -22.17
C ALA A 152 2.75 3.55 -23.69
N SER A 153 2.60 4.80 -24.10
CA SER A 153 3.11 5.25 -25.39
C SER A 153 4.59 4.85 -25.49
N PRO A 154 5.07 4.34 -26.63
CA PRO A 154 6.41 3.80 -26.74
C PRO A 154 7.44 4.92 -26.58
N GLY A 155 8.15 4.95 -25.45
CA GLY A 155 9.24 5.90 -25.25
C GLY A 155 9.52 6.28 -23.80
N MET A 156 9.80 5.33 -22.91
CA MET A 156 10.63 5.61 -21.73
C MET A 156 11.20 4.31 -21.18
N HIS A 157 12.49 4.06 -21.46
CA HIS A 157 13.21 2.95 -20.86
C HIS A 157 13.38 3.19 -19.36
N SER A 158 12.72 2.39 -18.54
CA SER A 158 13.17 2.15 -17.16
C SER A 158 13.35 0.65 -16.99
N LEU A 159 14.57 0.20 -17.33
CA LEU A 159 15.09 -1.09 -16.88
C LEU A 159 15.01 -1.13 -15.34
N LYS A 160 14.31 -2.12 -14.81
CA LYS A 160 14.62 -2.78 -13.53
C LYS A 160 13.88 -4.12 -13.50
N HIS A 161 14.65 -5.19 -13.62
CA HIS A 161 14.19 -6.56 -13.45
C HIS A 161 13.65 -6.77 -12.02
N PRO A 162 12.62 -7.62 -11.83
CA PRO A 162 12.15 -8.01 -10.52
C PRO A 162 13.08 -9.07 -9.92
N CYS A 163 13.48 -8.89 -8.67
CA CYS A 163 14.15 -9.92 -7.89
C CYS A 163 13.08 -10.92 -7.43
N VAL A 164 13.03 -12.08 -8.08
CA VAL A 164 12.46 -13.30 -7.53
C VAL A 164 13.60 -13.97 -6.77
N SER A 165 13.41 -14.31 -5.51
CA SER A 165 14.23 -15.31 -4.83
C SER A 165 13.32 -16.15 -3.94
N GLU A 166 12.94 -17.31 -4.46
CA GLU A 166 12.61 -18.49 -3.67
C GLU A 166 13.83 -18.86 -2.82
N GLU A 167 13.65 -19.04 -1.50
CA GLU A 167 14.14 -20.20 -0.75
C GLU A 167 13.76 -20.13 0.74
N ALA A 168 13.65 -21.33 1.32
CA ALA A 168 13.62 -21.71 2.74
C ALA A 168 12.26 -21.77 3.48
N CYS A 169 11.72 -22.99 3.47
CA CYS A 169 10.96 -23.61 4.57
C CYS A 169 11.81 -23.65 5.85
N GLY A 170 11.23 -23.26 7.00
CA GLY A 170 11.83 -23.40 8.33
C GLY A 170 10.88 -22.95 9.44
N GLU A 171 10.62 -23.84 10.39
CA GLU A 171 9.72 -23.70 11.55
C GLU A 171 10.12 -22.61 12.56
N ARG A 172 9.10 -22.06 13.25
CA ARG A 172 9.12 -21.29 14.54
C ARG A 172 9.86 -19.94 14.45
N SER A 173 9.47 -18.85 15.09
CA SER A 173 8.52 -18.51 16.15
C SER A 173 8.42 -16.97 16.15
N ASP A 174 7.32 -16.45 16.71
CA ASP A 174 7.19 -15.10 17.27
C ASP A 174 7.27 -13.86 16.36
N VAL A 175 6.52 -12.86 16.81
CA VAL A 175 6.15 -11.62 16.15
C VAL A 175 7.35 -10.68 16.07
N ASP A 176 7.75 -10.28 14.86
CA ASP A 176 8.79 -9.27 14.67
C ASP A 176 8.21 -8.05 13.92
N VAL A 177 7.81 -7.02 14.70
CA VAL A 177 7.54 -5.67 14.20
C VAL A 177 8.87 -4.94 14.17
N HIS A 178 9.55 -4.95 13.01
CA HIS A 178 10.81 -4.22 12.86
C HIS A 178 10.54 -2.74 12.57
N LEU A 179 10.51 -1.92 13.63
CA LEU A 179 10.48 -0.47 13.55
C LEU A 179 11.92 0.07 13.43
N ALA A 180 12.31 0.53 12.24
CA ALA A 180 13.59 1.20 12.03
C ALA A 180 13.63 2.57 12.75
N ARG A 181 14.32 2.62 13.91
CA ARG A 181 14.58 3.88 14.63
C ARG A 181 15.74 4.63 13.97
N ARG A 182 15.47 5.83 13.41
CA ARG A 182 16.52 6.79 13.04
C ARG A 182 17.02 7.50 14.31
N GLY A 183 18.31 7.38 14.61
CA GLY A 183 18.96 8.06 15.73
C GLY A 183 19.18 9.56 15.43
N SER A 184 18.49 10.42 16.17
CA SER A 184 18.81 11.85 16.28
C SER A 184 19.90 12.04 17.35
N ALA A 185 21.13 12.35 16.93
CA ALA A 185 22.23 12.67 17.84
C ALA A 185 22.04 14.06 18.45
N GLN A 186 21.59 14.10 19.71
CA GLN A 186 21.63 15.28 20.56
C GLN A 186 23.01 15.39 21.21
N ARG A 187 23.82 16.37 20.77
CA ARG A 187 25.08 16.72 21.45
C ARG A 187 24.76 17.42 22.77
N ARG A 188 25.04 16.77 23.90
CA ARG A 188 25.19 17.44 25.20
C ARG A 188 26.68 17.66 25.45
N GLY A 189 27.03 18.90 25.81
CA GLY A 189 28.38 19.27 26.21
C GLY A 189 28.75 18.68 27.58
N VAL A 190 30.03 18.32 27.72
CA VAL A 190 30.70 18.13 29.00
C VAL A 190 32.07 18.78 28.85
N GLY A 191 32.31 19.84 29.63
CA GLY A 191 33.60 20.50 29.71
C GLY A 191 34.57 19.70 30.57
N LEU A 192 35.84 19.66 30.15
CA LEU A 192 36.96 19.25 30.99
C LEU A 192 38.19 20.12 30.66
N ARG A 193 38.48 21.00 31.64
CA ARG A 193 39.76 21.56 32.13
C ARG A 193 40.99 21.59 31.19
N GLU A 194 41.53 22.80 31.02
CA GLU A 194 42.89 23.04 30.54
C GLU A 194 43.96 22.74 31.60
N PRO A 195 45.17 22.31 31.19
CA PRO A 195 46.37 22.43 32.00
C PRO A 195 47.29 23.58 31.54
N THR A 196 47.67 24.43 32.48
CA THR A 196 48.70 25.49 32.36
C THR A 196 50.11 24.93 32.15
N PRO A 197 51.00 25.59 31.38
CA PRO A 197 52.41 25.21 31.28
C PRO A 197 53.30 25.92 32.31
N ARG A 198 54.24 25.17 32.90
CA ARG A 198 55.57 25.62 33.38
C ARG A 198 56.56 24.68 32.66
N SER A 199 57.67 25.08 32.08
CA SER A 199 58.59 26.20 32.27
C SER A 199 59.18 26.64 30.92
#